data_AF-A0AAV6YN93-F1
#
_entry.id   AF-A0AAV6YN93-F1
#
_cell.length_a   1.000
_cell.length_b   1.000
_cell.length_c   1.000
_cell.angle_alpha   90.00
_cell.angle_beta   90.00
_cell.angle_gamma   90.00
#
_symmetry.space_group_name_H-M   'P 1'
#
loop_
_entity.id
_entity.type
_entity.pdbx_description
1 polymer ?
#
loop_
_entity_poly.entity_id
_entity_poly.type
_entity_poly.pdbx_seq_one_letter_code
_entity_poly.pdbx_strand_id
1 'polypeptide(L)'
;LQFSAVKLAELHSDLKIQEKDELNWKKLKAEGMDDDGEKEAKLRRSLNVIMAKYGLDGKKKTQTEDNNYIKDGTENEVLNDPRLEKLWNKVRTEASWK
;
A
#
# COMPACT_ATOMS: atom_id res chain seq x y z
N LEU A 1 -7.02 -13.31 -23.15
CA LEU A 1 -6.35 -12.10 -23.66
C LEU A 1 -5.22 -12.55 -24.57
N GLN A 2 -5.25 -12.20 -25.85
CA GLN A 2 -4.22 -12.58 -26.81
C GLN A 2 -3.67 -11.28 -27.41
N PHE A 3 -2.43 -10.95 -27.10
CA PHE A 3 -1.76 -9.73 -27.57
C PHE A 3 -0.91 -10.04 -28.80
N SER A 4 -0.71 -9.05 -29.68
CA SER A 4 0.28 -9.16 -30.75
C SER A 4 1.69 -9.20 -30.15
N ALA A 5 2.65 -9.79 -30.86
CA ALA A 5 4.04 -9.91 -30.40
C ALA A 5 4.65 -8.55 -30.02
N VAL A 6 4.34 -7.50 -30.81
CA VAL A 6 4.77 -6.13 -30.54
C VAL A 6 4.19 -5.62 -29.22
N LYS A 7 2.87 -5.75 -29.04
CA LYS A 7 2.19 -5.28 -27.83
C LYS A 7 2.63 -6.05 -26.57
N LEU A 8 3.00 -7.32 -26.72
CA LEU A 8 3.56 -8.13 -25.64
C LEU A 8 4.97 -7.69 -25.26
N ALA A 9 5.84 -7.40 -26.24
CA ALA A 9 7.18 -6.90 -26.00
C ALA A 9 7.17 -5.52 -25.31
N GLU A 10 6.29 -4.63 -25.74
CA GLU A 10 6.10 -3.33 -25.09
C GLU A 10 5.59 -3.48 -23.66
N LEU A 11 4.55 -4.30 -23.42
CA LEU A 11 4.05 -4.58 -22.07
C LEU A 11 5.15 -5.14 -21.18
N HIS A 12 5.97 -6.06 -21.70
CA HIS A 12 7.08 -6.65 -20.96
C HIS A 12 8.14 -5.60 -20.61
N SER A 13 8.45 -4.68 -21.53
CA SER A 13 9.37 -3.56 -21.25
C SER A 13 8.81 -2.63 -20.17
N ASP A 14 7.55 -2.22 -20.29
CA ASP A 14 6.89 -1.34 -19.33
C ASP A 14 6.85 -1.97 -17.93
N LEU A 15 6.52 -3.27 -17.83
CA LEU A 15 6.50 -4.01 -16.56
C LEU A 15 7.90 -4.16 -15.95
N LYS A 16 8.94 -4.35 -16.75
CA LYS A 16 10.32 -4.47 -16.25
C LYS A 16 10.81 -3.17 -15.62
N ILE A 17 10.42 -2.03 -16.19
CA ILE A 17 10.72 -0.71 -15.62
C ILE A 17 9.96 -0.53 -14.29
N GLN A 18 8.67 -0.83 -14.29
CA GLN A 18 7.83 -0.77 -13.08
C GLN A 18 8.39 -1.66 -11.94
N GLU A 19 8.79 -2.91 -12.24
CA GLU A 19 9.38 -3.84 -11.27
C GLU A 19 10.66 -3.27 -10.65
N LYS A 20 11.53 -2.69 -11.48
CA LYS A 20 12.76 -2.06 -10.99
C LYS A 20 12.46 -0.92 -10.03
N ASP A 21 11.50 -0.05 -10.38
CA ASP A 21 11.14 1.10 -9.55
C ASP A 21 10.46 0.66 -8.25
N GLU A 22 9.62 -0.38 -8.28
CA GLU A 22 9.02 -0.98 -7.08
C GLU A 22 10.06 -1.62 -6.17
N LEU A 23 11.07 -2.31 -6.72
CA LEU A 23 12.14 -2.91 -5.91
C LEU A 23 13.00 -1.84 -5.24
N ASN A 24 13.29 -0.74 -5.93
CA ASN A 24 13.98 0.40 -5.35
C ASN A 24 13.14 1.08 -4.26
N TRP A 25 11.85 1.26 -4.51
CA TRP A 25 10.95 1.82 -3.51
C TRP A 25 10.81 0.93 -2.27
N LYS A 26 10.73 -0.40 -2.42
CA LYS A 26 10.71 -1.31 -1.27
C LYS A 26 11.95 -1.18 -0.39
N LYS A 27 13.13 -0.95 -0.98
CA LYS A 27 14.36 -0.66 -0.24
C LYS A 27 14.26 0.69 0.50
N LEU A 28 13.85 1.75 -0.19
CA LEU A 28 13.66 3.07 0.41
C LEU A 28 12.62 3.07 1.54
N LYS A 29 11.53 2.31 1.38
CA LYS A 29 10.50 2.14 2.41
C LYS A 29 11.06 1.40 3.62
N ALA A 30 11.85 0.35 3.42
CA ALA A 30 12.50 -0.38 4.51
C ALA A 30 13.49 0.51 5.29
N GLU A 31 14.04 1.53 4.64
CA GLU A 31 14.90 2.55 5.24
C GLU A 31 14.13 3.74 5.86
N GLY A 32 12.79 3.76 5.76
CA GLY A 32 11.94 4.83 6.31
C GLY A 32 11.99 6.14 5.52
N MET A 33 12.32 6.10 4.22
CA MET A 33 12.49 7.31 3.38
C MET A 33 11.27 7.65 2.49
N ASP A 34 10.07 7.16 2.85
CA ASP A 34 8.80 7.40 2.13
C ASP A 34 7.62 7.40 3.12
N ASP A 35 7.75 8.14 4.23
CA ASP A 35 6.73 8.19 5.30
C ASP A 35 5.41 8.85 4.86
N ASP A 36 5.46 9.71 3.84
CA ASP A 36 4.28 10.34 3.21
C ASP A 36 3.59 9.45 2.17
N GLY A 37 4.25 8.37 1.74
CA GLY A 37 3.76 7.46 0.72
C GLY A 37 3.66 8.06 -0.68
N GLU A 38 4.34 9.19 -0.96
CA GLU A 38 4.24 9.85 -2.26
C GLU A 38 4.80 8.95 -3.38
N LYS A 39 5.95 8.30 -3.14
CA LYS A 39 6.57 7.42 -4.12
C LYS A 39 5.73 6.15 -4.33
N GLU A 40 5.15 5.61 -3.27
CA GLU A 40 4.19 4.51 -3.37
C GLU A 40 2.99 4.89 -4.24
N ALA A 41 2.39 6.06 -3.99
CA ALA A 41 1.24 6.54 -4.76
C ALA A 41 1.57 6.72 -6.24
N LYS A 42 2.78 7.22 -6.55
CA LYS A 42 3.27 7.36 -7.92
C LYS A 42 3.45 6.00 -8.61
N LEU A 43 4.04 5.01 -7.93
CA LEU A 43 4.20 3.66 -8.46
C LEU A 43 2.88 2.97 -8.73
N ARG A 44 1.92 3.07 -7.80
CA ARG A 44 0.56 2.52 -7.98
C ARG A 44 -0.14 3.18 -9.15
N ARG A 45 -0.04 4.50 -9.31
CA ARG A 45 -0.59 5.21 -10.48
C ARG A 45 0.05 4.74 -11.77
N SER A 46 1.37 4.61 -11.82
CA SER A 46 2.11 4.11 -12.99
C SER A 46 1.63 2.72 -13.39
N LEU A 47 1.52 1.79 -12.44
CA LEU A 47 0.99 0.45 -12.69
C LEU A 47 -0.43 0.49 -13.24
N ASN A 48 -1.31 1.31 -12.65
CA ASN A 48 -2.69 1.46 -13.13
C ASN A 48 -2.75 2.00 -14.56
N VAL A 49 -1.87 2.94 -14.93
CA VAL A 49 -1.77 3.46 -16.30
C VAL A 49 -1.33 2.36 -17.27
N ILE A 50 -0.32 1.55 -16.90
CA ILE A 50 0.12 0.40 -17.71
C ILE A 50 -1.04 -0.58 -17.87
N MET A 51 -1.71 -0.97 -16.79
CA MET A 51 -2.84 -1.88 -16.85
C MET A 51 -3.98 -1.33 -17.74
N ALA A 52 -4.30 -0.04 -17.63
CA ALA A 52 -5.31 0.60 -18.49
C ALA A 52 -4.89 0.63 -19.97
N LYS A 53 -3.63 0.98 -20.27
CA LYS A 53 -3.05 1.00 -21.62
C LYS A 53 -3.20 -0.36 -22.33
N TYR A 54 -3.07 -1.45 -21.58
CA TYR A 54 -3.17 -2.81 -22.13
C TYR A 54 -4.54 -3.47 -21.94
N GLY A 55 -5.52 -2.79 -21.33
CA GLY A 55 -6.85 -3.34 -21.06
C GLY A 55 -6.86 -4.44 -19.99
N LEU A 56 -5.90 -4.38 -19.06
CA LEU A 56 -5.72 -5.27 -17.91
C LEU A 56 -6.29 -4.67 -16.61
N ASP A 57 -6.85 -3.46 -16.65
CA ASP A 57 -7.36 -2.69 -15.50
C ASP A 57 -8.53 -3.31 -14.73
N GLY A 58 -8.97 -4.50 -15.14
CA GLY A 58 -9.71 -5.40 -14.27
C GLY A 58 -11.03 -4.83 -13.75
N LYS A 59 -11.67 -3.85 -14.40
CA LYS A 59 -12.94 -3.25 -13.94
C LYS A 59 -14.11 -4.24 -13.72
N LYS A 60 -13.93 -5.52 -14.06
CA LYS A 60 -14.86 -6.63 -13.75
C LYS A 60 -14.48 -7.47 -12.52
N LYS A 61 -13.31 -7.25 -11.91
CA LYS A 61 -12.78 -7.99 -10.76
C LYS A 61 -12.46 -7.07 -9.59
N THR A 62 -13.27 -6.03 -9.37
CA THR A 62 -13.36 -5.39 -8.06
C THR A 62 -14.09 -6.33 -7.08
N GLN A 63 -13.71 -7.61 -7.06
CA GLN A 63 -13.78 -8.37 -5.82
C GLN A 63 -12.64 -7.80 -5.01
N THR A 64 -13.00 -6.89 -4.11
CA THR A 64 -12.43 -6.80 -2.77
C THR A 64 -11.43 -7.92 -2.54
N GLU A 65 -10.18 -7.68 -2.92
CA GLU A 65 -9.08 -8.41 -2.33
C GLU A 65 -9.17 -8.02 -0.86
N ASP A 66 -9.54 -8.99 -0.03
CA ASP A 66 -9.44 -8.95 1.42
C ASP A 66 -7.97 -8.73 1.76
N ASN A 67 -7.53 -7.50 1.56
CA ASN A 67 -6.31 -6.99 2.13
C ASN A 67 -6.52 -7.07 3.63
N ASN A 68 -5.57 -7.66 4.35
CA ASN A 68 -5.43 -7.57 5.81
C ASN A 68 -5.14 -6.12 6.26
N TYR A 69 -5.85 -5.15 5.69
CA TYR A 69 -5.93 -3.82 6.21
C TYR A 69 -6.99 -3.86 7.30
N ILE A 70 -6.56 -3.69 8.55
CA ILE A 70 -7.48 -3.37 9.62
C ILE A 70 -8.11 -2.05 9.20
N LYS A 71 -9.37 -2.11 8.74
CA LYS A 71 -10.22 -0.92 8.70
C LYS A 71 -10.16 -0.39 10.13
N ASP A 72 -9.58 0.80 10.28
CA ASP A 72 -9.67 1.58 11.51
C ASP A 72 -11.15 1.89 11.70
N GLY A 73 -11.85 0.92 12.29
CA GLY A 73 -13.20 1.06 12.75
C GLY A 73 -13.11 2.05 13.88
N THR A 74 -13.93 3.09 13.83
CA THR A 74 -14.15 4.04 14.91
C THR A 74 -14.83 3.33 16.08
N GLU A 75 -14.16 2.33 16.66
CA GLU A 75 -14.54 1.67 17.90
C GLU A 75 -13.76 2.33 19.03
N ASN A 76 -14.37 3.42 19.50
CA ASN A 76 -14.42 3.88 20.89
C ASN A 76 -13.30 3.35 21.80
N GLU A 77 -12.33 4.22 22.11
CA GLU A 77 -11.56 4.42 23.37
C GLU A 77 -11.55 3.36 24.49
N VAL A 78 -11.70 2.07 24.19
CA VAL A 78 -11.77 0.98 25.15
C VAL A 78 -10.84 -0.11 24.67
N LEU A 79 -9.64 -0.14 25.26
CA LEU A 79 -8.65 -1.17 24.99
C LEU A 79 -9.10 -2.44 25.72
N ASN A 80 -9.59 -3.44 24.98
CA ASN A 80 -10.12 -4.69 25.55
C ASN A 80 -9.07 -5.55 26.29
N ASP A 81 -7.77 -5.24 26.19
CA ASP A 81 -6.69 -5.92 26.91
C ASP A 81 -6.33 -5.17 28.20
N PRO A 82 -6.43 -5.80 29.39
CA PRO A 82 -6.07 -5.21 30.68
C PRO A 82 -4.61 -4.72 30.76
N ARG A 83 -3.70 -5.29 29.97
CA ARG A 83 -2.30 -4.87 29.91
C ARG A 83 -2.14 -3.59 29.09
N LEU A 84 -2.90 -3.46 28.00
CA LEU A 84 -2.90 -2.26 27.16
C LEU A 84 -3.54 -1.09 27.89
N GLU A 85 -4.65 -1.29 28.60
CA GLU A 85 -5.25 -0.32 29.53
C GLU A 85 -4.23 0.20 30.55
N LYS A 86 -3.43 -0.69 31.16
CA LYS A 86 -2.44 -0.31 32.17
C LYS A 86 -1.30 0.51 31.59
N LEU A 87 -0.83 0.15 30.39
CA LEU A 87 0.20 0.91 29.65
C LEU A 87 -0.33 2.28 29.21
N TRP A 88 -1.56 2.33 28.68
CA TRP A 88 -2.21 3.55 28.23
C TRP A 88 -2.45 4.53 29.37
N ASN A 89 -2.98 4.04 30.50
CA ASN A 89 -3.18 4.86 31.69
C ASN A 89 -1.85 5.34 32.27
N LYS A 90 -0.79 4.51 32.26
CA LYS A 90 0.54 4.91 32.74
C LYS A 90 1.08 6.10 31.94
N VAL A 91 1.05 6.03 30.60
CA VAL A 91 1.50 7.13 29.73
C VAL A 91 0.62 8.36 29.90
N ARG A 92 -0.71 8.20 30.01
CA ARG A 92 -1.63 9.33 30.22
C ARG A 92 -1.43 10.00 31.58
N THR A 93 -1.14 9.23 32.63
CA THR A 93 -0.82 9.78 33.95
C THR A 93 0.55 10.42 33.99
N GLU A 94 1.55 9.86 33.29
CA GLU A 94 2.91 10.43 33.22
C GLU A 94 2.95 11.70 32.36
N ALA A 95 2.18 11.76 31.27
CA ALA A 95 2.02 12.97 30.44
C ALA A 95 1.20 14.10 31.13
N SER A 96 0.51 13.79 32.23
CA SER A 96 -0.21 14.78 33.03
C SER A 96 0.68 15.47 34.09
N TRP A 97 1.97 15.14 34.17
CA TRP A 97 2.94 15.87 34.98
C TRP A 97 4.01 16.49 34.09
N LYS A 98 3.79 17.78 33.74
CA LYS A 98 4.74 18.78 33.24
C LYS A 98 5.79 18.34 32.21
#